data_AF-A0A0J1DCP1-F1
#
_entry.id   AF-A0A0J1DCP1-F1
#
_cell.length_a   1.000
_cell.length_b   1.000
_cell.length_c   1.000
_cell.angle_alpha   90.00
_cell.angle_beta   90.00
_cell.angle_gamma   90.00
#
_symmetry.space_group_name_H-M   'P 1'
#
loop_
_entity.id
_entity.type
_entity.pdbx_description
1 polymer ?
#
loop_
_entity_poly.entity_id
_entity_poly.type
_entity_poly.pdbx_seq_one_letter_code
_entity_poly.pdbx_strand_id
1 'polypeptide(L)'
;MNDQTTPAPELPKRGRFAVNDPKWCFRLHGNDFWLWNLVRDFNSVDIDLFADHEDDRPTVYYLTAPHLTGLTAVEATARAGELLVLFNGMLQLNEGFGFQPFRLGDCVERETMRRALLPYGERALMKAFPDNVNMLRYLVPRRPLDYFGQLLFLARSDAQVHAMLRILGTHGISLSSLSQVLDTVEGALREQFPKEKDRIAQVALYGGKKAGDLKNFTYTANSFAVSGVDARHGLDEKFGVTDKLDALSLEQAADIVLSCARGFVTARVTETFPVKFREVLVASRIDAY
;
A
#
# COMPACT_ATOMS: atom_id res chain seq x y z
N MET A 1 -11.27 -54.84 35.45
CA MET A 1 -11.51 -53.41 35.15
C MET A 1 -10.54 -53.05 34.03
N ASN A 2 -11.02 -53.07 32.79
CA ASN A 2 -10.20 -52.72 31.62
C ASN A 2 -10.33 -51.21 31.41
N ASP A 3 -9.21 -50.52 31.59
CA ASP A 3 -9.07 -49.09 31.40
C ASP A 3 -8.99 -48.81 29.89
N GLN A 4 -10.15 -48.59 29.26
CA GLN A 4 -10.22 -48.11 27.89
C GLN A 4 -9.93 -46.60 27.90
N THR A 5 -8.66 -46.26 27.74
CA THR A 5 -8.23 -44.90 27.42
C THR A 5 -8.74 -44.57 26.01
N THR A 6 -9.81 -43.78 25.94
CA THR A 6 -10.31 -43.21 24.70
C THR A 6 -9.19 -42.36 24.08
N PRO A 7 -8.74 -42.63 22.85
CA PRO A 7 -7.74 -41.78 22.21
C PRO A 7 -8.30 -40.37 22.06
N ALA A 8 -7.49 -39.38 22.43
CA ALA A 8 -7.80 -37.98 22.20
C ALA A 8 -8.16 -37.76 20.71
N PRO A 9 -9.13 -36.88 20.40
CA PRO A 9 -9.49 -36.61 19.01
C PRO A 9 -8.25 -36.16 18.24
N GLU A 10 -7.91 -36.88 17.17
CA GLU A 10 -6.84 -36.47 16.25
C GLU A 10 -7.18 -35.06 15.73
N LEU A 11 -6.32 -34.09 16.06
CA LEU A 11 -6.35 -32.77 15.43
C LEU A 11 -6.36 -32.98 13.91
N PRO A 12 -7.24 -32.28 13.16
CA PRO A 12 -7.31 -32.46 11.71
C PRO A 12 -5.92 -32.25 11.12
N LYS A 13 -5.41 -33.27 10.42
CA LYS A 13 -4.13 -33.20 9.71
C LYS A 13 -4.20 -31.99 8.77
N ARG A 14 -3.55 -30.89 9.15
CA ARG A 14 -3.40 -29.69 8.31
C ARG A 14 -2.90 -30.18 6.96
N GLY A 15 -3.70 -29.94 5.91
CA GLY A 15 -3.37 -30.41 4.57
C GLY A 15 -1.96 -29.98 4.19
N ARG A 16 -1.19 -30.86 3.53
CA ARG A 16 0.12 -30.51 3.01
C ARG A 16 -0.04 -29.25 2.15
N PHE A 17 0.55 -28.16 2.59
CA PHE A 17 0.63 -26.93 1.82
C PHE A 17 1.32 -27.22 0.47
N ALA A 18 0.85 -26.57 -0.58
CA ALA A 18 1.51 -26.67 -1.88
C ALA A 18 2.91 -26.05 -1.77
N VAL A 19 3.85 -26.47 -2.62
CA VAL A 19 5.23 -25.94 -2.67
C VAL A 19 5.28 -24.40 -2.84
N ASN A 20 4.17 -23.78 -3.22
CA ASN A 20 4.02 -22.35 -3.45
C ASN A 20 3.36 -21.58 -2.30
N ASP A 21 3.02 -22.23 -1.18
CA ASP A 21 2.45 -21.52 -0.04
C ASP A 21 3.52 -20.70 0.69
N PRO A 22 3.24 -19.44 1.04
CA PRO A 22 4.26 -18.57 1.61
C PRO A 22 4.66 -19.06 3.00
N LYS A 23 5.97 -19.32 3.13
CA LYS A 23 6.59 -19.80 4.37
C LYS A 23 6.47 -18.80 5.52
N TRP A 24 6.58 -17.51 5.23
CA TRP A 24 6.69 -16.48 6.26
C TRP A 24 5.39 -15.69 6.40
N CYS A 25 5.02 -15.40 7.64
CA CYS A 25 4.02 -14.38 7.96
C CYS A 25 4.51 -13.49 9.09
N PHE A 26 3.92 -12.30 9.17
CA PHE A 26 4.33 -11.25 10.07
C PHE A 26 3.15 -10.78 10.87
N ARG A 27 3.30 -10.71 12.19
CA ARG A 27 2.27 -10.11 13.03
C ARG A 27 2.07 -8.66 12.61
N LEU A 28 0.81 -8.22 12.51
CA LEU A 28 0.48 -6.81 12.33
C LEU A 28 0.10 -6.18 13.66
N HIS A 29 0.60 -4.96 13.87
CA HIS A 29 0.22 -4.11 14.98
C HIS A 29 -0.47 -2.85 14.45
N GLY A 30 -1.60 -2.48 15.06
CA GLY A 30 -2.32 -1.24 14.77
C GLY A 30 -3.74 -1.29 15.32
N ASN A 31 -4.68 -0.66 14.64
CA ASN A 31 -6.06 -0.63 15.07
C ASN A 31 -6.78 -1.95 14.74
N ASP A 32 -7.17 -2.69 15.78
CA ASP A 32 -7.80 -4.02 15.65
C ASP A 32 -9.13 -4.00 14.89
N PHE A 33 -9.90 -2.91 14.97
CA PHE A 33 -11.14 -2.79 14.21
C PHE A 33 -10.88 -2.70 12.71
N TRP A 34 -9.84 -1.96 12.30
CA TRP A 34 -9.41 -1.91 10.90
C TRP A 34 -8.93 -3.28 10.42
N LEU A 35 -8.07 -3.94 11.20
CA LEU A 35 -7.52 -5.25 10.85
C LEU A 35 -8.63 -6.31 10.73
N TRP A 36 -9.61 -6.30 11.64
CA TRP A 36 -10.77 -7.20 11.56
C TRP A 36 -11.54 -7.03 10.25
N ASN A 37 -11.88 -5.78 9.87
CA ASN A 37 -12.62 -5.52 8.64
C ASN A 37 -11.81 -5.88 7.40
N LEU A 38 -10.51 -5.54 7.40
CA LEU A 38 -9.62 -5.86 6.29
C LEU A 38 -9.50 -7.38 6.09
N VAL A 39 -9.29 -8.17 7.14
CA VAL A 39 -9.19 -9.64 7.01
C VAL A 39 -10.47 -10.26 6.41
N ARG A 40 -11.64 -9.66 6.67
CA ARG A 40 -12.91 -10.17 6.14
C ARG A 40 -13.13 -9.80 4.68
N ASP A 41 -12.84 -8.56 4.31
CA ASP A 41 -13.31 -7.96 3.05
C ASP A 41 -12.19 -7.76 2.02
N PHE A 42 -10.92 -7.69 2.45
CA PHE A 42 -9.77 -7.46 1.58
C PHE A 42 -9.46 -8.68 0.72
N ASN A 43 -9.31 -8.47 -0.59
CA ASN A 43 -8.92 -9.51 -1.52
C ASN A 43 -7.85 -9.00 -2.50
N SER A 44 -6.65 -9.55 -2.38
CA SER A 44 -5.50 -9.23 -3.21
C SER A 44 -4.75 -10.49 -3.64
N VAL A 45 -3.99 -10.38 -4.74
CA VAL A 45 -3.02 -11.41 -5.16
C VAL A 45 -1.63 -11.18 -4.57
N ASP A 46 -1.38 -9.99 -4.01
CA ASP A 46 -0.05 -9.56 -3.58
C ASP A 46 0.16 -9.69 -2.07
N ILE A 47 -0.90 -9.48 -1.30
CA ILE A 47 -0.89 -9.56 0.17
C ILE A 47 -2.12 -10.35 0.61
N ASP A 48 -1.93 -11.22 1.59
CA ASP A 48 -2.98 -11.96 2.27
C ASP A 48 -2.96 -11.61 3.76
N LEU A 49 -4.14 -11.39 4.33
CA LEU A 49 -4.34 -11.05 5.73
C LEU A 49 -5.19 -12.13 6.38
N PHE A 50 -4.75 -12.61 7.54
CA PHE A 50 -5.53 -13.59 8.28
C PHE A 50 -5.49 -13.33 9.78
N ALA A 51 -6.53 -13.76 10.46
CA ALA A 51 -6.65 -13.71 11.90
C ALA A 51 -6.30 -15.09 12.49
N ASP A 52 -5.57 -15.06 13.59
CA ASP A 52 -5.30 -16.20 14.45
C ASP A 52 -6.14 -16.04 15.71
N HIS A 53 -7.09 -16.96 15.90
CA HIS A 53 -8.02 -16.96 17.02
C HIS A 53 -7.60 -18.05 18.00
N GLU A 54 -7.28 -17.64 19.23
CA GLU A 54 -7.08 -18.54 20.36
C GLU A 54 -8.15 -18.20 21.41
N ASP A 55 -8.82 -19.22 21.97
CA ASP A 55 -9.93 -19.02 22.92
C ASP A 55 -9.53 -18.19 24.15
N ASP A 56 -8.27 -18.29 24.58
CA ASP A 56 -7.75 -17.66 25.78
C ASP A 56 -6.90 -16.39 25.52
N ARG A 57 -6.83 -15.90 24.27
CA ARG A 57 -5.98 -14.74 23.93
C ARG A 57 -6.65 -13.77 22.96
N PRO A 58 -6.26 -12.47 22.99
CA PRO A 58 -6.68 -11.53 21.96
C PRO A 58 -6.34 -12.04 20.57
N THR A 59 -7.26 -11.86 19.62
CA THR A 59 -7.03 -12.20 18.21
C THR A 59 -5.78 -11.48 17.70
N VAL A 60 -4.92 -12.23 17.00
CA VAL A 60 -3.72 -11.69 16.38
C VAL A 60 -3.88 -11.71 14.87
N TYR A 61 -3.48 -10.62 14.22
CA TYR A 61 -3.55 -10.50 12.77
C TYR A 61 -2.19 -10.67 12.15
N TYR A 62 -2.14 -11.34 11.01
CA TYR A 62 -0.92 -11.62 10.28
C TYR A 62 -1.02 -11.16 8.83
N LEU A 63 0.10 -10.65 8.33
CA LEU A 63 0.35 -10.40 6.92
C LEU A 63 1.21 -11.51 6.36
N THR A 64 0.82 -12.05 5.21
CA THR A 64 1.67 -12.89 4.39
C THR A 64 1.53 -12.48 2.92
N ALA A 65 2.43 -12.97 2.08
CA ALA A 65 2.43 -12.65 0.67
C ALA A 65 3.14 -13.76 -0.09
N PRO A 66 2.65 -14.15 -1.29
CA PRO A 66 3.34 -15.11 -2.15
C PRO A 66 4.79 -14.70 -2.45
N HIS A 67 5.05 -13.39 -2.47
CA HIS A 67 6.36 -12.77 -2.67
C HIS A 67 7.40 -13.10 -1.60
N LEU A 68 6.99 -13.73 -0.49
CA LEU A 68 7.87 -14.12 0.61
C LEU A 68 8.39 -15.56 0.46
N THR A 69 7.90 -16.30 -0.53
CA THR A 69 8.25 -17.71 -0.77
C THR A 69 9.72 -17.84 -1.20
N GLY A 70 10.41 -18.82 -0.63
CA GLY A 70 11.82 -19.11 -0.95
C GLY A 70 12.83 -18.12 -0.36
N LEU A 71 12.39 -17.11 0.40
CA LEU A 71 13.29 -16.17 1.06
C LEU A 71 13.78 -16.69 2.40
N THR A 72 14.95 -16.20 2.83
CA THR A 72 15.36 -16.26 4.23
C THR A 72 14.47 -15.35 5.09
N ALA A 73 14.48 -15.53 6.42
CA ALA A 73 13.66 -14.70 7.31
C ALA A 73 14.06 -13.21 7.25
N VAL A 74 15.34 -12.88 7.06
CA VAL A 74 15.84 -11.50 6.93
C VAL A 74 15.34 -10.86 5.62
N GLU A 75 15.50 -11.56 4.50
CA GLU A 75 14.99 -11.12 3.20
C GLU A 75 13.47 -10.96 3.19
N ALA A 76 12.75 -11.92 3.80
CA ALA A 76 11.31 -11.87 3.95
C ALA A 76 10.88 -10.66 4.77
N THR A 77 11.61 -10.34 5.85
CA THR A 77 11.31 -9.18 6.71
C THR A 77 11.49 -7.87 5.94
N ALA A 78 12.59 -7.74 5.19
CA ALA A 78 12.83 -6.56 4.35
C ALA A 78 11.74 -6.39 3.29
N ARG A 79 11.38 -7.46 2.58
CA ARG A 79 10.33 -7.41 1.55
C ARG A 79 8.94 -7.15 2.14
N ALA A 80 8.61 -7.79 3.27
CA ALA A 80 7.34 -7.54 3.95
C ALA A 80 7.23 -6.08 4.41
N GLY A 81 8.33 -5.47 4.85
CA GLY A 81 8.36 -4.05 5.23
C GLY A 81 7.99 -3.15 4.06
N GLU A 82 8.57 -3.41 2.89
CA GLU A 82 8.30 -2.67 1.67
C GLU A 82 6.87 -2.88 1.14
N LEU A 83 6.35 -4.11 1.24
CA LEU A 83 4.94 -4.40 0.94
C LEU A 83 4.00 -3.68 1.93
N LEU A 84 4.34 -3.64 3.22
CA LEU A 84 3.54 -2.94 4.22
C LEU A 84 3.55 -1.43 4.00
N VAL A 85 4.66 -0.85 3.54
CA VAL A 85 4.71 0.56 3.13
C VAL A 85 3.68 0.83 2.04
N LEU A 86 3.67 0.04 0.96
CA LEU A 86 2.68 0.23 -0.12
C LEU A 86 1.24 0.03 0.37
N PHE A 87 1.01 -0.96 1.23
CA PHE A 87 -0.30 -1.24 1.82
C PHE A 87 -0.79 -0.10 2.74
N ASN A 88 0.08 0.43 3.60
CA ASN A 88 -0.23 1.60 4.43
C ASN A 88 -0.50 2.82 3.57
N GLY A 89 0.28 3.05 2.50
CA GLY A 89 0.06 4.17 1.58
C GLY A 89 -1.27 4.10 0.85
N MET A 90 -1.68 2.89 0.47
CA MET A 90 -3.00 2.63 -0.12
C MET A 90 -4.13 3.02 0.84
N LEU A 91 -4.04 2.61 2.11
CA LEU A 91 -5.05 2.97 3.11
C LEU A 91 -5.00 4.47 3.43
N GLN A 92 -3.82 5.05 3.57
CA GLN A 92 -3.64 6.49 3.82
C GLN A 92 -4.24 7.34 2.69
N LEU A 93 -4.08 6.92 1.43
CA LEU A 93 -4.66 7.61 0.27
C LEU A 93 -6.19 7.65 0.34
N ASN A 94 -6.82 6.57 0.81
CA ASN A 94 -8.27 6.43 0.80
C ASN A 94 -8.92 7.06 2.04
N GLU A 95 -8.30 6.87 3.20
CA GLU A 95 -8.87 7.22 4.50
C GLU A 95 -8.37 8.55 5.06
N GLY A 96 -7.31 9.12 4.46
CA GLY A 96 -6.74 10.37 4.93
C GLY A 96 -6.29 10.27 6.39
N PHE A 97 -6.60 11.28 7.22
CA PHE A 97 -6.23 11.30 8.64
C PHE A 97 -6.91 10.23 9.50
N GLY A 98 -7.97 9.60 9.00
CA GLY A 98 -8.67 8.55 9.74
C GLY A 98 -7.82 7.29 9.93
N PHE A 99 -6.78 7.12 9.10
CA PHE A 99 -5.93 5.95 9.11
C PHE A 99 -4.67 6.13 9.95
N GLN A 100 -4.37 5.11 10.76
CA GLN A 100 -3.12 4.97 11.50
C GLN A 100 -2.30 3.81 10.89
N PRO A 101 -1.05 4.06 10.44
CA PRO A 101 -0.23 3.04 9.79
C PRO A 101 -0.03 1.79 10.65
N PHE A 102 -0.14 0.63 10.00
CA PHE A 102 0.21 -0.65 10.61
C PHE A 102 1.73 -0.79 10.73
N ARG A 103 2.17 -1.62 11.67
CA ARG A 103 3.58 -1.97 11.87
C ARG A 103 3.76 -3.48 11.82
N LEU A 104 4.88 -3.92 11.24
CA LEU A 104 5.30 -5.32 11.33
C LEU A 104 5.80 -5.62 12.75
N GLY A 105 5.34 -6.73 13.30
CA GLY A 105 5.85 -7.36 14.50
C GLY A 105 6.72 -8.55 14.16
N ASP A 106 6.59 -9.61 14.96
CA ASP A 106 7.40 -10.82 14.84
C ASP A 106 7.22 -11.50 13.47
N CYS A 107 8.34 -11.92 12.87
CA CYS A 107 8.38 -12.86 11.76
C CYS A 107 8.19 -14.28 12.30
N VAL A 108 7.21 -15.02 11.77
CA VAL A 108 6.96 -16.41 12.14
C VAL A 108 6.87 -17.28 10.89
N GLU A 109 7.26 -18.54 11.03
CA GLU A 109 7.01 -19.55 10.01
C GLU A 109 5.53 -19.93 10.02
N ARG A 110 4.83 -19.77 8.90
CA ARG A 110 3.37 -19.90 8.78
C ARG A 110 2.86 -21.29 9.20
N GLU A 111 3.60 -22.35 8.90
CA GLU A 111 3.17 -23.71 9.21
C GLU A 111 3.21 -23.99 10.72
N THR A 112 4.32 -23.62 11.36
CA THR A 112 4.62 -23.97 12.76
C THR A 112 4.27 -22.86 13.74
N MET A 113 4.00 -21.65 13.25
CA MET A 113 3.89 -20.39 13.99
C MET A 113 5.09 -20.11 14.91
N ARG A 114 6.24 -20.75 14.64
CA ARG A 114 7.46 -20.53 15.40
C ARG A 114 8.12 -19.24 14.94
N ARG A 115 8.56 -18.43 15.90
CA ARG A 115 9.32 -17.21 15.63
C ARG A 115 10.60 -17.52 14.87
N ALA A 116 10.86 -16.75 13.83
CA ALA A 116 12.13 -16.79 13.14
C ALA A 116 13.23 -16.24 14.05
N LEU A 117 14.32 -16.99 14.21
CA LEU A 117 15.53 -16.45 14.81
C LEU A 117 16.25 -15.61 13.75
N LEU A 118 16.11 -14.30 13.86
CA LEU A 118 16.78 -13.36 12.95
C LEU A 118 18.20 -13.08 13.46
N PRO A 119 19.24 -13.20 12.61
CA PRO A 119 20.58 -12.76 12.96
C PRO A 119 20.58 -11.23 13.15
N TYR A 120 20.86 -10.78 14.36
CA TYR A 120 21.01 -9.36 14.66
C TYR A 120 22.21 -8.79 13.91
N GLY A 121 21.97 -7.98 12.88
CA GLY A 121 23.02 -7.28 12.11
C GLY A 121 22.87 -7.38 10.59
N GLU A 122 22.11 -8.34 10.09
CA GLU A 122 21.88 -8.47 8.65
C GLU A 122 20.79 -7.49 8.19
N ARG A 123 21.13 -6.67 7.20
CA ARG A 123 20.18 -5.80 6.51
C ARG A 123 20.07 -6.26 5.06
N ALA A 124 18.88 -6.67 4.65
CA ALA A 124 18.58 -6.92 3.25
C ALA A 124 17.87 -5.69 2.66
N LEU A 125 18.34 -5.21 1.51
CA LEU A 125 17.60 -4.24 0.70
C LEU A 125 16.83 -5.03 -0.34
N MET A 126 15.50 -4.99 -0.26
CA MET A 126 14.61 -5.75 -1.13
C MET A 126 13.58 -4.83 -1.74
N LYS A 127 13.23 -5.04 -3.01
CA LYS A 127 12.04 -4.42 -3.60
C LYS A 127 10.79 -5.12 -3.08
N ALA A 128 9.70 -4.36 -2.95
CA ALA A 128 8.37 -4.90 -2.62
C ALA A 128 7.97 -6.01 -3.60
N PHE A 129 8.17 -5.75 -4.90
CA PHE A 129 7.85 -6.69 -5.97
C PHE A 129 9.12 -7.12 -6.71
N PRO A 130 9.36 -8.43 -6.92
CA PRO A 130 10.46 -8.89 -7.75
C PRO A 130 10.21 -8.54 -9.23
N ASP A 131 11.28 -8.21 -9.96
CA ASP A 131 11.21 -7.87 -11.39
C ASP A 131 10.77 -9.07 -12.27
N ASN A 132 10.93 -10.31 -11.76
CA ASN A 132 10.54 -11.53 -12.45
C ASN A 132 9.06 -11.90 -12.22
N VAL A 133 8.25 -11.57 -13.22
CA VAL A 133 6.80 -11.82 -13.36
C VAL A 133 6.44 -13.32 -13.43
N ASN A 134 7.39 -14.25 -13.59
CA ASN A 134 7.10 -15.69 -13.76
C ASN A 134 6.41 -16.37 -12.56
N MET A 135 6.38 -15.77 -11.37
CA MET A 135 5.55 -16.26 -10.26
C MET A 135 4.08 -15.79 -10.33
N LEU A 136 3.77 -14.76 -11.14
CA LEU A 136 2.42 -14.20 -11.29
C LEU A 136 1.45 -15.13 -11.99
N ARG A 137 1.95 -15.97 -12.90
CA ARG A 137 1.11 -16.91 -13.65
C ARG A 137 0.35 -17.89 -12.75
N TYR A 138 0.84 -18.11 -11.53
CA TYR A 138 0.22 -18.97 -10.53
C TYR A 138 -0.66 -18.21 -9.53
N LEU A 139 -0.68 -16.88 -9.58
CA LEU A 139 -1.53 -16.02 -8.76
C LEU A 139 -2.87 -15.78 -9.47
N VAL A 140 -3.66 -16.86 -9.60
CA VAL A 140 -5.04 -16.73 -10.07
C VAL A 140 -5.89 -16.41 -8.84
N PRO A 141 -6.49 -15.21 -8.74
CA PRO A 141 -7.32 -14.91 -7.60
C PRO A 141 -8.57 -15.79 -7.62
N ARG A 142 -8.96 -16.30 -6.45
CA ARG A 142 -10.17 -17.14 -6.31
C ARG A 142 -11.46 -16.32 -6.44
N ARG A 143 -11.37 -15.02 -6.23
CA ARG A 143 -12.46 -14.04 -6.28
C ARG A 143 -11.98 -12.77 -6.99
N PRO A 144 -12.86 -11.98 -7.62
CA PRO A 144 -12.47 -10.69 -8.18
C PRO A 144 -11.75 -9.83 -7.14
N LEU A 145 -10.64 -9.20 -7.55
CA LEU A 145 -9.91 -8.28 -6.67
C LEU A 145 -10.81 -7.09 -6.33
N ASP A 146 -10.84 -6.71 -5.06
CA ASP A 146 -11.50 -5.47 -4.66
C ASP A 146 -10.69 -4.25 -5.12
N TYR A 147 -11.22 -3.04 -4.89
CA TYR A 147 -10.54 -1.80 -5.29
C TYR A 147 -9.13 -1.68 -4.70
N PHE A 148 -8.92 -2.09 -3.44
CA PHE A 148 -7.63 -2.05 -2.77
C PHE A 148 -6.64 -3.07 -3.35
N GLY A 149 -7.08 -4.28 -3.63
CA GLY A 149 -6.31 -5.32 -4.31
C GLY A 149 -5.92 -4.91 -5.72
N GLN A 150 -6.82 -4.26 -6.47
CA GLN A 150 -6.52 -3.70 -7.78
C GLN A 150 -5.48 -2.59 -7.72
N LEU A 151 -5.57 -1.72 -6.72
CA LEU A 151 -4.63 -0.62 -6.50
C LEU A 151 -3.23 -1.14 -6.15
N LEU A 152 -3.15 -2.11 -5.24
CA LEU A 152 -1.88 -2.74 -4.89
C LEU A 152 -1.25 -3.49 -6.07
N PHE A 153 -2.07 -4.16 -6.89
CA PHE A 153 -1.63 -4.78 -8.13
C PHE A 153 -1.06 -3.73 -9.11
N LEU A 154 -1.74 -2.60 -9.28
CA LEU A 154 -1.26 -1.52 -10.17
C LEU A 154 0.05 -0.91 -9.70
N ALA A 155 0.31 -0.83 -8.39
CA ALA A 155 1.59 -0.36 -7.85
C ALA A 155 2.80 -1.18 -8.32
N ARG A 156 2.58 -2.32 -8.99
CA ARG A 156 3.64 -3.12 -9.62
C ARG A 156 4.01 -2.64 -11.01
N SER A 157 3.00 -2.24 -11.79
CA SER A 157 3.12 -1.97 -13.22
C SER A 157 3.02 -0.49 -13.56
N ASP A 158 2.46 0.32 -12.66
CA ASP A 158 2.32 1.76 -12.81
C ASP A 158 3.24 2.45 -11.81
N ALA A 159 4.32 3.03 -12.33
CA ALA A 159 5.35 3.69 -11.52
C ALA A 159 4.82 4.90 -10.73
N GLN A 160 3.77 5.56 -11.22
CA GLN A 160 3.20 6.75 -10.58
C GLN A 160 2.33 6.33 -9.40
N VAL A 161 1.50 5.29 -9.60
CA VAL A 161 0.76 4.66 -8.49
C VAL A 161 1.74 4.16 -7.43
N HIS A 162 2.79 3.43 -7.83
CA HIS A 162 3.82 2.96 -6.90
C HIS A 162 4.42 4.10 -6.07
N ALA A 163 4.86 5.17 -6.74
CA ALA A 163 5.50 6.31 -6.08
C ALA A 163 4.56 6.97 -5.07
N MET A 164 3.30 7.25 -5.44
CA MET A 164 2.32 7.85 -4.53
C MET A 164 2.08 6.99 -3.29
N LEU A 165 1.84 5.69 -3.47
CA LEU A 165 1.62 4.79 -2.33
C LEU A 165 2.86 4.70 -1.45
N ARG A 166 4.06 4.62 -2.03
CA ARG A 166 5.30 4.59 -1.25
C ARG A 166 5.50 5.87 -0.44
N ILE A 167 5.29 7.04 -1.05
CA ILE A 167 5.40 8.36 -0.40
C ILE A 167 4.46 8.41 0.81
N LEU A 168 3.18 8.12 0.61
CA LEU A 168 2.18 8.17 1.67
C LEU A 168 2.43 7.11 2.76
N GLY A 169 2.83 5.91 2.37
CA GLY A 169 3.09 4.83 3.31
C GLY A 169 4.33 5.01 4.17
N THR A 170 5.32 5.75 3.65
CA THR A 170 6.58 6.03 4.34
C THR A 170 6.47 7.27 5.22
N HIS A 171 5.85 8.34 4.70
CA HIS A 171 5.87 9.66 5.32
C HIS A 171 4.53 10.07 5.95
N GLY A 172 3.45 9.32 5.71
CA GLY A 172 2.10 9.72 6.11
C GLY A 172 1.65 11.01 5.42
N ILE A 173 0.75 11.75 6.07
CA ILE A 173 0.23 13.03 5.57
C ILE A 173 1.05 14.18 6.16
N SER A 174 1.78 14.88 5.30
CA SER A 174 2.48 16.13 5.61
C SER A 174 2.47 17.01 4.36
N LEU A 175 2.73 18.32 4.48
CA LEU A 175 2.78 19.20 3.31
C LEU A 175 3.83 18.76 2.29
N SER A 176 4.96 18.22 2.76
CA SER A 176 6.02 17.65 1.91
C SER A 176 5.55 16.39 1.17
N SER A 177 4.93 15.43 1.86
CA SER A 177 4.46 14.20 1.22
C SER A 177 3.31 14.48 0.24
N LEU A 178 2.37 15.36 0.60
CA LEU A 178 1.29 15.81 -0.29
C LEU A 178 1.84 16.50 -1.53
N SER A 179 2.88 17.32 -1.38
CA SER A 179 3.53 17.98 -2.52
C SER A 179 4.18 16.98 -3.46
N GLN A 180 4.88 15.98 -2.93
CA GLN A 180 5.47 14.91 -3.75
C GLN A 180 4.40 14.07 -4.46
N VAL A 181 3.27 13.79 -3.80
CA VAL A 181 2.12 13.13 -4.43
C VAL A 181 1.57 13.98 -5.58
N LEU A 182 1.36 15.28 -5.36
CA LEU A 182 0.89 16.19 -6.41
C LEU A 182 1.86 16.25 -7.59
N ASP A 183 3.15 16.39 -7.33
CA ASP A 183 4.20 16.39 -8.35
C ASP A 183 4.22 15.08 -9.16
N THR A 184 3.94 13.95 -8.51
CA THR A 184 3.85 12.62 -9.16
C THR A 184 2.68 12.58 -10.13
N VAL A 185 1.50 13.05 -9.71
CA VAL A 185 0.31 13.15 -10.59
C VAL A 185 0.57 14.10 -11.76
N GLU A 186 1.15 15.26 -11.50
CA GLU A 186 1.50 16.21 -12.55
C GLU A 186 2.55 15.65 -13.51
N GLY A 187 3.58 14.98 -12.99
CA GLY A 187 4.60 14.32 -13.80
C GLY A 187 4.00 13.32 -14.77
N ALA A 188 3.01 12.53 -14.32
CA ALA A 188 2.29 11.56 -15.14
C ALA A 188 1.48 12.17 -16.29
N LEU A 189 1.08 13.44 -16.17
CA LEU A 189 0.24 14.16 -17.13
C LEU A 189 1.03 15.08 -18.06
N ARG A 190 2.35 15.22 -17.85
CA ARG A 190 3.17 16.22 -18.53
C ARG A 190 3.20 16.06 -20.05
N GLU A 191 3.20 14.83 -20.55
CA GLU A 191 3.18 14.57 -22.00
C GLU A 191 1.82 14.89 -22.62
N GLN A 192 0.73 14.56 -21.95
CA GLN A 192 -0.64 14.79 -22.43
C GLN A 192 -1.04 16.27 -22.30
N PHE A 193 -0.57 16.95 -21.26
CA PHE A 193 -0.86 18.36 -20.98
C PHE A 193 0.46 19.14 -20.77
N PRO A 194 1.14 19.54 -21.86
CA PRO A 194 2.44 20.23 -21.79
C PRO A 194 2.35 21.59 -21.09
N LYS A 195 1.21 22.27 -21.20
CA LYS A 195 0.96 23.55 -20.54
C LYS A 195 0.55 23.32 -19.09
N GLU A 196 1.28 23.93 -18.17
CA GLU A 196 1.03 23.83 -16.73
C GLU A 196 -0.41 24.19 -16.34
N LYS A 197 -0.98 25.25 -16.92
CA LYS A 197 -2.36 25.65 -16.63
C LYS A 197 -3.37 24.55 -16.94
N ASP A 198 -3.22 23.86 -18.07
CA ASP A 198 -4.13 22.81 -18.51
C ASP A 198 -3.93 21.56 -17.65
N ARG A 199 -2.68 21.28 -17.27
CA ARG A 199 -2.34 20.19 -16.36
C ARG A 199 -2.94 20.39 -14.98
N ILE A 200 -2.76 21.56 -14.35
CA ILE A 200 -3.36 21.89 -13.05
C ILE A 200 -4.89 21.80 -13.12
N ALA A 201 -5.50 22.27 -14.21
CA ALA A 201 -6.94 22.14 -14.40
C ALA A 201 -7.38 20.67 -14.47
N GLN A 202 -6.62 19.81 -15.16
CA GLN A 202 -6.90 18.38 -15.22
C GLN A 202 -6.72 17.68 -13.86
N VAL A 203 -5.67 18.03 -13.10
CA VAL A 203 -5.46 17.47 -11.76
C VAL A 203 -6.60 17.85 -10.83
N ALA A 204 -7.01 19.13 -10.85
CA ALA A 204 -8.13 19.60 -10.06
C ALA A 204 -9.43 18.88 -10.43
N LEU A 205 -9.65 18.61 -11.73
CA LEU A 205 -10.81 17.89 -12.22
C LEU A 205 -10.91 16.47 -11.65
N TYR A 206 -9.78 15.75 -11.52
CA TYR A 206 -9.77 14.42 -10.89
C TYR A 206 -10.35 14.44 -9.46
N GLY A 207 -10.04 15.48 -8.70
CA GLY A 207 -10.52 15.61 -7.32
C GLY A 207 -11.86 16.33 -7.15
N GLY A 208 -12.52 16.73 -8.25
CA GLY A 208 -13.69 17.62 -8.18
C GLY A 208 -13.36 18.98 -7.53
N LYS A 209 -12.12 19.43 -7.63
CA LYS A 209 -11.62 20.69 -7.05
C LYS A 209 -11.47 21.75 -8.14
N LYS A 210 -11.22 22.99 -7.72
CA LYS A 210 -10.89 24.10 -8.62
C LYS A 210 -9.37 24.23 -8.74
N ALA A 211 -8.89 24.71 -9.90
CA ALA A 211 -7.47 25.04 -10.07
C ALA A 211 -6.96 26.07 -9.04
N GLY A 212 -7.84 26.93 -8.51
CA GLY A 212 -7.52 27.84 -7.42
C GLY A 212 -7.17 27.12 -6.11
N ASP A 213 -7.80 25.99 -5.81
CA ASP A 213 -7.55 25.22 -4.59
C ASP A 213 -6.13 24.63 -4.60
N LEU A 214 -5.69 24.12 -5.76
CA LEU A 214 -4.32 23.64 -5.95
C LEU A 214 -3.30 24.79 -5.84
N LYS A 215 -3.64 25.99 -6.32
CA LYS A 215 -2.76 27.18 -6.15
C LYS A 215 -2.64 27.60 -4.69
N ASN A 216 -3.72 27.57 -3.92
CA ASN A 216 -3.69 27.83 -2.47
C ASN A 216 -2.81 26.78 -1.76
N PHE A 217 -2.91 25.51 -2.17
CA PHE A 217 -2.01 24.47 -1.67
C PHE A 217 -0.55 24.73 -2.01
N THR A 218 -0.22 25.00 -3.28
CA THR A 218 1.16 25.28 -3.71
C THR A 218 1.73 26.48 -2.96
N TYR A 219 0.94 27.53 -2.77
CA TYR A 219 1.34 28.68 -1.96
C TYR A 219 1.62 28.28 -0.51
N THR A 220 0.70 27.56 0.13
CA THR A 220 0.82 27.09 1.51
C THR A 220 2.10 26.27 1.68
N ALA A 221 2.32 25.26 0.83
CA ALA A 221 3.45 24.34 0.92
C ALA A 221 4.81 24.98 0.62
N ASN A 222 4.84 26.10 -0.09
CA ASN A 222 6.08 26.80 -0.47
C ASN A 222 6.40 27.99 0.42
N SER A 223 5.41 28.56 1.11
CA SER A 223 5.61 29.75 1.94
C SER A 223 6.20 29.40 3.30
N PHE A 224 7.43 29.84 3.57
CA PHE A 224 8.04 29.71 4.90
C PHE A 224 7.26 30.47 5.99
N ALA A 225 6.60 31.57 5.64
CA ALA A 225 5.76 32.31 6.57
C ALA A 225 4.55 31.49 7.06
N VAL A 226 4.12 30.49 6.28
CA VAL A 226 2.97 29.63 6.59
C VAL A 226 3.42 28.28 7.15
N SER A 227 4.36 27.62 6.46
CA SER A 227 4.74 26.24 6.75
C SER A 227 6.05 26.11 7.54
N GLY A 228 6.73 27.24 7.82
CA GLY A 228 7.99 27.25 8.55
C GLY A 228 9.04 26.33 7.92
N VAL A 229 9.69 25.52 8.76
CA VAL A 229 10.74 24.58 8.34
C VAL A 229 10.26 23.50 7.36
N ASP A 230 8.95 23.26 7.26
CA ASP A 230 8.36 22.29 6.35
C ASP A 230 8.09 22.86 4.96
N ALA A 231 8.35 24.16 4.74
CA ALA A 231 8.21 24.79 3.43
C ALA A 231 9.23 24.24 2.41
N ARG A 232 8.78 23.93 1.20
CA ARG A 232 9.63 23.32 0.15
C ARG A 232 10.80 24.20 -0.31
N HIS A 233 10.65 25.52 -0.25
CA HIS A 233 11.62 26.47 -0.82
C HIS A 233 12.31 27.37 0.21
N GLY A 234 12.12 27.12 1.52
CA GLY A 234 12.71 27.96 2.56
C GLY A 234 12.30 29.44 2.45
N LEU A 235 13.17 30.35 2.89
CA LEU A 235 12.96 31.80 2.79
C LEU A 235 13.16 32.29 1.34
N ASP A 236 12.20 32.03 0.46
CA ASP A 236 12.13 32.60 -0.88
C ASP A 236 11.06 33.71 -0.94
N GLU A 237 11.49 34.92 -1.28
CA GLU A 237 10.63 36.11 -1.38
C GLU A 237 9.46 35.93 -2.36
N LYS A 238 9.58 35.06 -3.37
CA LYS A 238 8.51 34.77 -4.34
C LYS A 238 7.31 34.07 -3.70
N PHE A 239 7.49 33.44 -2.53
CA PHE A 239 6.44 32.81 -1.74
C PHE A 239 6.15 33.59 -0.44
N GLY A 240 6.48 34.88 -0.42
CA GLY A 240 6.10 35.80 0.64
C GLY A 240 4.58 35.93 0.80
N VAL A 241 4.16 36.53 1.91
CA VAL A 241 2.74 36.70 2.27
C VAL A 241 1.99 37.43 1.15
N THR A 242 0.84 36.88 0.73
CA THR A 242 -0.04 37.49 -0.28
C THR A 242 -1.49 37.53 0.18
N ASP A 243 -2.20 38.63 -0.12
CA ASP A 243 -3.63 38.80 0.19
C ASP A 243 -4.55 38.07 -0.80
N LYS A 244 -3.99 37.40 -1.82
CA LYS A 244 -4.74 36.79 -2.92
C LYS A 244 -4.92 35.28 -2.79
N LEU A 245 -4.14 34.63 -1.93
CA LEU A 245 -4.14 33.18 -1.74
C LEU A 245 -4.29 32.88 -0.26
N ASP A 246 -5.16 31.94 0.05
CA ASP A 246 -5.47 31.56 1.42
C ASP A 246 -4.49 30.48 1.89
N ALA A 247 -3.89 30.69 3.06
CA ALA A 247 -3.13 29.65 3.74
C ALA A 247 -4.07 28.52 4.18
N LEU A 248 -3.69 27.28 3.89
CA LEU A 248 -4.48 26.10 4.22
C LEU A 248 -3.97 25.43 5.48
N SER A 249 -4.89 24.86 6.28
CA SER A 249 -4.51 23.86 7.28
C SER A 249 -4.03 22.57 6.59
N LEU A 250 -3.32 21.71 7.33
CA LEU A 250 -2.88 20.42 6.79
C LEU A 250 -4.08 19.54 6.38
N GLU A 251 -5.19 19.61 7.12
CA GLU A 251 -6.44 18.92 6.80
C GLU A 251 -7.04 19.38 5.48
N GLN A 252 -7.09 20.71 5.27
CA GLN A 252 -7.58 21.28 4.02
C GLN A 252 -6.66 20.93 2.84
N ALA A 253 -5.34 21.02 3.04
CA ALA A 253 -4.35 20.63 2.05
C ALA A 253 -4.49 19.16 1.66
N ALA A 254 -4.64 18.26 2.63
CA ALA A 254 -4.85 16.84 2.38
C ALA A 254 -6.18 16.56 1.68
N ASP A 255 -7.28 17.22 2.07
CA ASP A 255 -8.57 17.07 1.40
C ASP A 255 -8.46 17.41 -0.10
N ILE A 256 -7.75 18.49 -0.45
CA ILE A 256 -7.52 18.88 -1.84
C ILE A 256 -6.65 17.84 -2.55
N VAL A 257 -5.45 17.59 -2.05
CA VAL A 257 -4.44 16.77 -2.75
C VAL A 257 -4.84 15.30 -2.80
N LEU A 258 -5.30 14.72 -1.67
CA LEU A 258 -5.71 13.31 -1.64
C LEU A 258 -6.98 13.08 -2.46
N SER A 259 -7.89 14.05 -2.59
CA SER A 259 -9.03 13.91 -3.51
C SER A 259 -8.57 13.87 -4.97
N CYS A 260 -7.64 14.75 -5.35
CA CYS A 260 -7.06 14.74 -6.71
C CYS A 260 -6.30 13.44 -6.99
N ALA A 261 -5.48 12.98 -6.04
CA ALA A 261 -4.73 11.74 -6.15
C ALA A 261 -5.66 10.52 -6.22
N ARG A 262 -6.72 10.45 -5.41
CA ARG A 262 -7.74 9.40 -5.46
C ARG A 262 -8.44 9.36 -6.81
N GLY A 263 -8.84 10.50 -7.35
CA GLY A 263 -9.47 10.58 -8.66
C GLY A 263 -8.54 10.11 -9.79
N PHE A 264 -7.27 10.53 -9.76
CA PHE A 264 -6.27 10.07 -10.71
C PHE A 264 -6.04 8.56 -10.62
N VAL A 265 -5.89 8.02 -9.41
CA VAL A 265 -5.73 6.58 -9.18
C VAL A 265 -6.97 5.80 -9.63
N THR A 266 -8.17 6.32 -9.39
CA THR A 266 -9.42 5.70 -9.83
C THR A 266 -9.51 5.61 -11.35
N ALA A 267 -9.07 6.66 -12.05
CA ALA A 267 -8.96 6.63 -13.51
C ALA A 267 -7.96 5.55 -13.97
N ARG A 268 -6.78 5.44 -13.31
CA ARG A 268 -5.81 4.37 -13.59
C ARG A 268 -6.35 2.97 -13.31
N VAL A 269 -7.10 2.78 -12.23
CA VAL A 269 -7.79 1.50 -11.93
C VAL A 269 -8.80 1.18 -13.02
N THR A 270 -9.53 2.16 -13.53
CA THR A 270 -10.53 1.92 -14.58
C THR A 270 -9.88 1.62 -15.94
N GLU A 271 -8.80 2.33 -16.29
CA GLU A 271 -8.21 2.31 -17.63
C GLU A 271 -7.07 1.28 -17.76
N THR A 272 -6.18 1.22 -16.78
CA THR A 272 -4.92 0.46 -16.85
C THR A 272 -5.09 -0.95 -16.31
N PHE A 273 -5.78 -1.13 -15.18
CA PHE A 273 -5.87 -2.43 -14.50
C PHE A 273 -6.46 -3.54 -15.40
N PRO A 274 -7.59 -3.35 -16.12
CA PRO A 274 -8.16 -4.44 -16.93
C PRO A 274 -7.20 -4.94 -18.01
N VAL A 275 -6.41 -4.04 -18.59
CA VAL A 275 -5.40 -4.38 -19.61
C VAL A 275 -4.26 -5.17 -18.98
N LYS A 276 -3.66 -4.64 -17.90
CA LYS A 276 -2.52 -5.28 -17.21
C LYS A 276 -2.87 -6.60 -16.56
N PHE A 277 -4.05 -6.69 -15.97
CA PHE A 277 -4.52 -7.92 -15.35
C PHE A 277 -4.78 -9.01 -16.41
N ARG A 278 -5.31 -8.64 -17.58
CA ARG A 278 -5.50 -9.58 -18.70
C ARG A 278 -4.17 -10.08 -19.26
N GLU A 279 -3.16 -9.23 -19.41
CA GLU A 279 -1.81 -9.63 -19.84
C GLU A 279 -1.26 -10.76 -18.97
N VAL A 280 -1.44 -10.67 -17.64
CA VAL A 280 -1.03 -11.71 -16.69
C VAL A 280 -1.85 -13.01 -16.85
N LEU A 281 -3.17 -12.91 -17.02
CA LEU A 281 -4.04 -14.08 -17.16
C LEU A 281 -3.87 -14.82 -18.49
N VAL A 282 -3.50 -14.13 -19.58
CA VAL A 282 -3.23 -14.78 -20.87
C VAL A 282 -1.89 -15.51 -20.83
N ALA A 283 -0.87 -14.90 -20.25
CA ALA A 283 0.43 -15.53 -20.06
C ALA A 283 0.35 -16.83 -19.25
N SER A 284 -0.57 -16.92 -18.27
CA SER A 284 -0.75 -18.16 -17.49
C SER A 284 -1.43 -19.31 -18.22
N ARG A 285 -2.18 -19.04 -19.30
CA ARG A 285 -2.92 -20.07 -20.07
C ARG A 285 -2.13 -20.69 -21.21
N ILE A 286 -1.17 -19.96 -21.79
CA ILE A 286 -0.39 -20.44 -22.94
C ILE A 286 0.56 -21.58 -22.55
N ASP A 287 1.05 -21.60 -21.31
CA ASP A 287 1.97 -22.63 -20.80
C ASP A 287 1.25 -23.90 -20.27
N ALA A 288 -0.08 -23.94 -20.28
CA ALA A 288 -0.88 -25.07 -19.78
C ALA A 288 -1.23 -26.10 -20.87
N TYR A 289 -0.74 -25.89 -22.10
CA TYR A 289 -0.86 -26.78 -23.26
C TYR A 289 0.52 -27.20 -23.75
#